data_AF-A0A5B8XWL8-F1
#
_entry.id   AF-A0A5B8XWL8-F1
#
_cell.length_a   1.000
_cell.length_b   1.000
_cell.length_c   1.000
_cell.angle_alpha   90.00
_cell.angle_beta   90.00
_cell.angle_gamma   90.00
#
_symmetry.space_group_name_H-M   'P 1'
#
loop_
_entity.id
_entity.type
_entity.pdbx_description
1 polymer ?
#
loop_
_entity_poly.entity_id
_entity_poly.type
_entity_poly.pdbx_seq_one_letter_code
_entity_poly.pdbx_strand_id
1 'polypeptide(L)'
;MEIRCSKCSHVGEAALDVKGADVALVCENCGFRNKLDMPQSAEAPATKPSQPLPTRAPNPAQIERQEFEEEAFRRLLPSPGNGPRCLKCYELLELDQDHCMRCGLNIEESRKFAPGQAPWDRPPAGREDAWDEADLMWRRLKEDWGEERFDDFAQTIRRLEAWEFASRKLRSHLVENPDDELAKGFLREIAAGLQSRVMVAKAQAQASAAQFSDATEKVRRVLLWVVSGMWAVIIVLILVYYFG
;
A
#
# COMPACT_ATOMS: atom_id res chain seq x y z
N MET A 1 9.06 -9.59 -13.27
CA MET A 1 7.70 -10.01 -13.69
C MET A 1 7.87 -11.13 -14.70
N GLU A 2 7.28 -12.29 -14.47
CA GLU A 2 7.36 -13.40 -15.43
C GLU A 2 6.24 -13.27 -16.46
N ILE A 3 6.58 -13.32 -17.75
CA ILE A 3 5.58 -13.41 -18.82
C ILE A 3 5.79 -14.68 -19.62
N ARG A 4 4.70 -15.26 -20.11
CA ARG A 4 4.76 -16.20 -21.21
C ARG A 4 4.74 -15.42 -22.51
N CYS A 5 5.83 -15.43 -23.26
CA CYS A 5 5.87 -14.76 -24.55
C CYS A 5 4.91 -15.44 -25.53
N SER A 6 4.00 -14.67 -26.14
CA SER A 6 3.02 -15.19 -27.12
C SER A 6 3.68 -15.70 -28.41
N LYS A 7 4.91 -15.26 -28.70
CA LYS A 7 5.64 -15.65 -29.91
C LYS A 7 6.49 -16.91 -29.74
N CYS A 8 7.24 -17.04 -28.63
CA CYS A 8 8.16 -18.17 -28.44
C CYS A 8 7.78 -19.12 -27.29
N SER A 9 6.65 -18.87 -26.61
CA SER A 9 6.17 -19.64 -25.44
C SER A 9 7.17 -19.74 -24.28
N HIS A 10 8.28 -19.03 -24.34
CA HIS A 10 9.25 -18.94 -23.26
C HIS A 10 8.63 -18.21 -22.07
N VAL A 11 8.85 -18.75 -20.87
CA VAL A 11 8.44 -18.16 -19.60
C VAL A 11 9.72 -17.75 -18.89
N GLY A 12 9.92 -16.45 -18.73
CA GLY A 12 11.13 -15.87 -18.16
C GLY A 12 10.92 -14.41 -17.77
N GLU A 13 11.98 -13.75 -17.33
CA GLU A 13 11.93 -12.33 -17.00
C GLU A 13 11.62 -11.48 -18.23
N ALA A 14 10.89 -10.39 -18.01
CA ALA A 14 10.52 -9.45 -19.05
C ALA A 14 10.90 -8.03 -18.64
N ALA A 15 11.48 -7.30 -19.60
CA ALA A 15 11.72 -5.87 -19.43
C ALA A 15 10.43 -5.10 -19.75
N LEU A 16 10.05 -4.17 -18.86
CA LEU A 16 8.92 -3.28 -19.06
C LEU A 16 9.35 -2.14 -20.00
N ASP A 17 8.67 -1.98 -21.14
CA ASP A 17 8.89 -0.89 -22.08
C ASP A 17 7.63 0.00 -22.11
N VAL A 18 7.74 1.20 -21.55
CA VAL A 18 6.66 2.19 -21.47
C VAL A 18 6.95 3.33 -22.45
N LYS A 19 6.10 3.48 -23.47
CA LYS A 19 6.16 4.60 -24.42
C LYS A 19 4.82 5.33 -24.43
N GLY A 20 4.72 6.38 -23.63
CA GLY A 20 3.49 7.17 -23.51
C GLY A 20 2.36 6.33 -22.90
N ALA A 21 1.25 6.16 -23.62
CA ALA A 21 0.08 5.38 -23.18
C ALA A 21 0.14 3.88 -23.54
N ASP A 22 1.19 3.43 -24.26
CA ASP A 22 1.35 2.03 -24.66
C ASP A 22 2.33 1.33 -23.71
N VAL A 23 1.86 0.29 -23.02
CA VAL A 23 2.65 -0.53 -22.08
C VAL A 23 2.83 -1.93 -22.69
N ALA A 24 4.08 -2.32 -22.92
CA ALA A 24 4.42 -3.64 -23.44
C ALA A 24 5.50 -4.33 -22.60
N LEU A 25 5.44 -5.65 -22.55
CA LEU A 25 6.45 -6.49 -21.92
C LEU A 25 7.32 -7.15 -22.99
N VAL A 26 8.61 -6.84 -22.97
CA VAL A 26 9.59 -7.35 -23.95
C VAL A 26 10.14 -8.68 -23.43
N CYS A 27 9.95 -9.74 -24.23
CA CYS A 27 10.53 -11.05 -23.90
C CYS A 27 12.05 -11.00 -24.02
N GLU A 28 12.76 -11.40 -22.98
CA GLU A 28 14.23 -11.43 -22.96
C GLU A 28 14.81 -12.41 -24.00
N ASN A 29 14.15 -13.54 -24.22
CA ASN A 29 14.65 -14.59 -25.12
C ASN A 29 14.52 -14.25 -26.62
N CYS A 30 13.50 -13.47 -27.02
CA CYS A 30 13.23 -13.22 -28.45
C CYS A 30 12.98 -11.77 -28.82
N GLY A 31 13.03 -10.84 -27.86
CA GLY A 31 12.79 -9.41 -28.05
C GLY A 31 11.36 -9.03 -28.44
N PHE A 32 10.41 -9.97 -28.38
CA PHE A 32 9.03 -9.71 -28.80
C PHE A 32 8.28 -8.84 -27.78
N ARG A 33 7.60 -7.80 -28.26
CA ARG A 33 6.78 -6.88 -27.44
C ARG A 33 5.37 -7.46 -27.26
N ASN A 34 5.09 -7.98 -26.07
CA ASN A 34 3.75 -8.42 -25.67
C ASN A 34 2.98 -7.18 -25.20
N LYS A 35 2.08 -6.67 -26.03
CA LYS A 35 1.22 -5.55 -25.65
C LYS A 35 0.25 -5.99 -24.56
N LEU A 36 0.14 -5.18 -23.51
CA LEU A 36 -0.85 -5.39 -22.46
C LEU A 36 -2.12 -4.64 -22.85
N ASP A 37 -3.05 -5.33 -23.50
CA ASP A 37 -4.41 -4.81 -23.63
C ASP A 37 -5.02 -4.78 -22.22
N MET A 38 -5.20 -3.60 -21.64
CA MET A 38 -5.95 -3.46 -20.39
C MET A 38 -7.44 -3.65 -20.70
N PRO A 39 -8.11 -4.71 -20.21
CA PRO A 39 -9.50 -4.95 -20.54
C PRO A 39 -10.42 -4.04 -19.71
N GLN A 40 -11.29 -3.30 -20.41
CA GLN A 40 -12.57 -2.88 -19.88
C GLN A 40 -13.42 -4.14 -19.61
N SER A 41 -13.99 -4.21 -18.42
CA SER A 41 -14.78 -5.32 -17.86
C SER A 41 -15.82 -5.94 -18.83
N ALA A 42 -15.83 -7.27 -18.98
CA ALA A 42 -17.02 -8.07 -19.34
C ALA A 42 -16.82 -9.60 -19.14
N GLU A 43 -17.67 -10.16 -18.28
CA GLU A 43 -18.32 -11.51 -18.23
C GLU A 43 -17.58 -12.84 -18.52
N ALA A 44 -17.76 -13.78 -17.59
CA ALA A 44 -17.47 -15.22 -17.69
C ALA A 44 -18.57 -15.99 -18.46
N PRO A 45 -18.30 -17.20 -19.00
CA PRO A 45 -18.64 -18.41 -18.22
C PRO A 45 -17.85 -19.72 -18.52
N ALA A 46 -18.11 -20.70 -17.63
CA ALA A 46 -18.19 -22.16 -17.77
C ALA A 46 -16.94 -23.06 -17.55
N THR A 47 -17.07 -23.88 -16.50
CA THR A 47 -16.16 -24.85 -15.89
C THR A 47 -16.08 -26.19 -16.64
N LYS A 48 -14.89 -26.80 -16.73
CA LYS A 48 -14.64 -28.26 -16.89
C LYS A 48 -13.35 -28.66 -16.14
N PRO A 49 -13.16 -29.95 -15.78
CA PRO A 49 -12.66 -30.35 -14.47
C PRO A 49 -11.14 -30.47 -14.34
N SER A 50 -10.73 -30.34 -13.08
CA SER A 50 -9.40 -30.25 -12.50
C SER A 50 -8.42 -31.34 -12.92
N GLN A 51 -7.27 -30.93 -13.46
CA GLN A 51 -6.02 -31.68 -13.30
C GLN A 51 -5.44 -31.38 -11.90
N PRO A 52 -4.84 -32.37 -11.21
CA PRO A 52 -4.18 -32.13 -9.94
C PRO A 52 -2.99 -31.20 -10.15
N LEU A 53 -2.99 -30.06 -9.46
CA LEU A 53 -1.88 -29.12 -9.47
C LEU A 53 -0.59 -29.84 -9.06
N PRO A 54 0.50 -29.74 -9.82
CA PRO A 54 1.81 -30.05 -9.27
C PRO A 54 2.07 -29.07 -8.12
N THR A 55 2.34 -29.60 -6.93
CA THR A 55 2.78 -28.84 -5.75
C THR A 55 4.12 -28.18 -6.07
N ARG A 56 4.06 -27.01 -6.70
CA ARG A 56 5.22 -26.14 -6.87
C ARG A 56 5.49 -25.52 -5.50
N ALA A 57 6.72 -25.69 -5.01
CA ALA A 57 7.16 -24.99 -3.80
C ALA A 57 6.87 -23.47 -3.96
N PRO A 58 6.37 -22.80 -2.92
CA PRO A 58 6.05 -21.38 -3.00
C PRO A 58 7.29 -20.60 -3.43
N ASN A 59 7.13 -19.70 -4.39
CA ASN A 59 8.21 -18.82 -4.85
C ASN A 59 8.66 -17.94 -3.65
N PRO A 60 9.96 -17.72 -3.42
CA PRO A 60 10.46 -16.82 -2.37
C PRO A 60 9.72 -15.47 -2.27
N ALA A 61 9.34 -14.88 -3.40
CA ALA A 61 8.57 -13.62 -3.42
C ALA A 61 7.13 -13.77 -2.90
N GLN A 62 6.53 -14.95 -3.02
CA GLN A 62 5.22 -15.26 -2.44
C GLN A 62 5.31 -15.49 -0.94
N ILE A 63 6.41 -16.08 -0.46
CA ILE A 63 6.66 -16.31 0.97
C ILE A 63 6.82 -14.96 1.68
N GLU A 64 7.69 -14.07 1.18
CA GLU A 64 7.91 -12.75 1.75
C GLU A 64 6.61 -11.91 1.76
N ARG A 65 5.79 -12.05 0.71
CA ARG A 65 4.48 -11.41 0.64
C ARG A 65 3.52 -11.92 1.72
N GLN A 66 3.43 -13.24 1.91
CA GLN A 66 2.57 -13.85 2.92
C GLN A 66 3.01 -13.51 4.34
N GLU A 67 4.32 -13.51 4.60
CA GLU A 67 4.88 -13.12 5.91
C GLU A 67 4.55 -11.66 6.24
N PHE A 68 4.65 -10.76 5.25
CA PHE A 68 4.27 -9.36 5.45
C PHE A 68 2.76 -9.18 5.66
N GLU A 69 1.92 -9.88 4.90
CA GLU A 69 0.46 -9.83 5.07
C GLU A 69 0.05 -10.32 6.47
N GLU A 70 0.67 -11.40 6.94
CA GLU A 70 0.45 -11.95 8.28
C GLU A 70 0.92 -10.98 9.37
N GLU A 71 2.10 -10.37 9.21
CA GLU A 71 2.59 -9.35 10.14
C GLU A 71 1.71 -8.10 10.16
N ALA A 72 1.26 -7.63 9.00
CA ALA A 72 0.33 -6.50 8.89
C ALA A 72 -1.02 -6.83 9.55
N PHE A 73 -1.52 -8.05 9.36
CA PHE A 73 -2.74 -8.53 10.01
C PHE A 73 -2.58 -8.61 11.54
N ARG A 74 -1.48 -9.17 12.05
CA ARG A 74 -1.16 -9.20 13.49
C ARG A 74 -1.12 -7.81 14.08
N ARG A 75 -0.54 -6.85 13.37
CA ARG A 75 -0.54 -5.44 13.75
C ARG A 75 -1.88 -4.76 13.66
N LEU A 76 -2.92 -5.37 13.08
CA LEU A 76 -4.29 -4.87 13.14
C LEU A 76 -5.05 -5.44 14.32
N LEU A 77 -4.75 -6.66 14.78
CA LEU A 77 -5.42 -7.24 15.94
C LEU A 77 -5.14 -6.43 17.22
N PRO A 78 -6.14 -6.19 18.08
CA PRO A 78 -5.90 -5.61 19.40
C PRO A 78 -5.26 -6.63 20.33
N SER A 79 -4.34 -6.19 21.21
CA SER A 79 -3.78 -7.10 22.21
C SER A 79 -4.87 -7.61 23.17
N PRO A 80 -4.84 -8.91 23.51
CA PRO A 80 -5.77 -9.49 24.47
C PRO A 80 -5.53 -8.93 25.87
N GLY A 81 -6.57 -8.94 26.70
CA GLY A 81 -6.50 -8.52 28.09
C GLY A 81 -7.50 -7.43 28.48
N ASN A 82 -7.60 -7.18 29.78
CA ASN A 82 -8.46 -6.16 30.35
C ASN A 82 -7.64 -4.96 30.78
N GLY A 83 -8.14 -3.75 30.56
CA GLY A 83 -7.46 -2.53 30.97
C GLY A 83 -7.84 -1.31 30.13
N PRO A 84 -7.26 -0.14 30.45
CA PRO A 84 -7.44 1.06 29.64
C PRO A 84 -6.89 0.82 28.22
N ARG A 85 -7.62 1.33 27.21
CA ARG A 85 -7.25 1.16 25.80
C ARG A 85 -7.10 2.50 25.10
N CYS A 86 -6.26 2.54 24.07
CA CYS A 86 -6.09 3.70 23.23
C CYS A 86 -7.40 4.03 22.49
N LEU A 87 -7.87 5.28 22.60
CA LEU A 87 -9.13 5.73 21.99
C LEU A 87 -9.12 5.72 20.45
N LYS A 88 -7.94 5.69 19.82
CA LYS A 88 -7.81 5.65 18.35
C LYS A 88 -7.66 4.23 17.81
N CYS A 89 -6.80 3.42 18.43
CA CYS A 89 -6.38 2.13 17.86
C CYS A 89 -6.78 0.91 18.69
N TYR A 90 -7.39 1.11 19.87
CA TYR A 90 -7.84 0.08 20.81
C TYR A 90 -6.74 -0.85 21.37
N GLU A 91 -5.48 -0.45 21.22
CA GLU A 91 -4.35 -1.09 21.87
C GLU A 91 -4.43 -0.99 23.39
N LEU A 92 -4.01 -2.04 24.09
CA LEU A 92 -3.95 -2.04 25.55
C LEU A 92 -2.87 -1.04 26.02
N LEU A 93 -3.22 -0.19 26.98
CA LEU A 93 -2.31 0.81 27.53
C LEU A 93 -1.69 0.28 28.82
N GLU A 94 -0.38 0.51 28.97
CA GLU A 94 0.32 0.28 30.24
C GLU A 94 0.10 1.46 31.19
N LEU A 95 0.29 1.24 32.49
CA LEU A 95 -0.15 2.12 33.58
C LEU A 95 0.62 3.45 33.71
N ASP A 96 1.64 3.69 32.89
CA ASP A 96 2.56 4.83 33.00
C ASP A 96 2.99 5.43 31.66
N GLN A 97 2.27 5.13 30.57
CA GLN A 97 2.59 5.66 29.26
C GLN A 97 1.94 7.04 29.02
N ASP A 98 2.70 7.96 28.44
CA ASP A 98 2.18 9.25 27.95
C ASP A 98 1.61 9.15 26.52
N HIS A 99 2.09 8.16 25.76
CA HIS A 99 1.72 7.94 24.36
C HIS A 99 1.40 6.47 24.11
N CYS A 100 0.44 6.22 23.22
CA CYS A 100 0.20 4.86 22.74
C CYS A 100 1.38 4.39 21.87
N MET A 101 2.06 3.32 22.28
CA MET A 101 3.21 2.74 21.55
C MET A 101 2.89 2.33 20.10
N ARG A 102 1.62 2.03 19.81
CA ARG A 102 1.21 1.56 18.49
C ARG A 102 0.92 2.67 17.50
N CYS A 103 0.29 3.77 17.93
CA CYS A 103 -0.15 4.83 17.03
C CYS A 103 0.41 6.22 17.36
N GLY A 104 1.23 6.34 18.40
CA GLY A 104 1.87 7.58 18.85
C GLY A 104 0.91 8.60 19.48
N LEU A 105 -0.37 8.23 19.68
CA LEU A 105 -1.36 9.14 20.21
C LEU A 105 -1.03 9.53 21.65
N ASN A 106 -0.91 10.83 21.94
CA ASN A 106 -0.81 11.34 23.30
C ASN A 106 -2.09 11.00 24.09
N ILE A 107 -1.93 10.26 25.18
CA ILE A 107 -3.03 9.68 25.94
C ILE A 107 -3.77 10.76 26.71
N GLU A 108 -3.06 11.70 27.33
CA GLU A 108 -3.67 12.81 28.07
C GLU A 108 -4.45 13.73 27.13
N GLU A 109 -3.85 14.10 26.00
CA GLU A 109 -4.52 14.93 24.98
C GLU A 109 -5.74 14.21 24.40
N SER A 110 -5.65 12.90 24.17
CA SER A 110 -6.77 12.14 23.62
C SER A 110 -8.01 12.13 24.50
N ARG A 111 -7.83 12.18 25.84
CA ARG A 111 -8.92 12.19 26.81
C ARG A 111 -9.69 13.52 26.83
N LYS A 112 -9.17 14.57 26.19
CA LYS A 112 -9.86 15.87 26.07
C LYS A 112 -11.03 15.82 25.07
N PHE A 113 -11.08 14.82 24.19
CA PHE A 113 -12.13 14.68 23.20
C PHE A 113 -13.31 13.86 23.74
N ALA A 114 -14.53 14.39 23.60
CA ALA A 114 -15.74 13.60 23.82
C ALA A 114 -15.95 12.59 22.67
N PRO A 115 -16.78 11.53 22.86
CA PRO A 115 -17.12 10.60 21.80
C PRO A 115 -17.61 11.31 20.53
N GLY A 116 -17.00 11.00 19.38
CA GLY A 116 -17.33 11.60 18.09
C GLY A 116 -16.73 12.99 17.83
N GLN A 117 -16.08 13.61 18.82
CA GLN A 117 -15.40 14.90 18.64
C GLN A 117 -13.94 14.76 18.22
N ALA A 118 -13.36 13.58 18.44
CA ALA A 118 -11.95 13.35 18.21
C ALA A 118 -11.57 13.52 16.73
N PRO A 119 -10.37 14.05 16.42
CA PRO A 119 -9.94 14.26 15.04
C PRO A 119 -9.93 12.98 14.21
N TRP A 120 -9.60 11.83 14.82
CA TRP A 120 -9.65 10.54 14.14
C TRP A 120 -11.06 10.00 13.94
N ASP A 121 -12.06 10.50 14.67
CA ASP A 121 -13.45 10.13 14.45
C ASP A 121 -14.09 10.88 13.27
N ARG A 122 -13.49 12.01 12.87
CA ARG A 122 -14.03 12.85 11.79
C ARG A 122 -13.73 12.26 10.40
N PRO A 123 -14.65 12.45 9.44
CA PRO A 123 -14.39 12.15 8.05
C PRO A 123 -13.21 12.99 7.51
N PRO A 124 -12.39 12.43 6.61
CA PRO A 124 -11.49 13.22 5.77
C PRO A 124 -12.29 14.21 4.92
N ALA A 125 -11.70 15.38 4.66
CA ALA A 125 -12.34 16.43 3.87
C ALA A 125 -12.75 15.90 2.47
N GLY A 126 -14.01 16.12 2.09
CA GLY A 126 -14.57 15.66 0.83
C GLY A 126 -15.00 14.19 0.81
N ARG A 127 -14.98 13.49 1.95
CA ARG A 127 -15.47 12.11 2.11
C ARG A 127 -16.53 11.98 3.20
N GLU A 128 -17.20 13.07 3.56
CA GLU A 128 -18.21 13.13 4.61
C GLU A 128 -19.35 12.15 4.34
N ASP A 129 -19.95 12.19 3.15
CA ASP A 129 -21.06 11.31 2.76
C ASP A 129 -20.68 9.83 2.83
N ALA A 130 -19.45 9.49 2.39
CA ALA A 130 -18.93 8.13 2.45
C ALA A 130 -18.74 7.62 3.88
N TRP A 131 -18.37 8.52 4.80
CA TRP A 131 -18.21 8.19 6.22
C TRP A 131 -19.54 8.00 6.91
N ASP A 132 -20.53 8.86 6.60
CA ASP A 132 -21.88 8.76 7.14
C ASP A 132 -22.57 7.47 6.68
N GLU A 133 -22.41 7.11 5.40
CA GLU A 133 -22.90 5.84 4.87
C GLU A 133 -22.20 4.63 5.53
N ALA A 134 -20.87 4.68 5.70
CA ALA A 134 -20.13 3.64 6.40
C ALA A 134 -20.56 3.49 7.88
N ASP A 135 -20.84 4.60 8.58
CA ASP A 135 -21.32 4.56 9.96
C ASP A 135 -22.75 4.06 10.08
N LEU A 136 -23.63 4.37 9.12
CA LEU A 136 -24.96 3.79 9.04
C LEU A 136 -24.89 2.26 8.88
N MET A 137 -24.06 1.77 7.95
CA MET A 137 -23.87 0.34 7.73
C MET A 137 -23.27 -0.35 8.96
N TRP A 138 -22.31 0.29 9.63
CA TRP A 138 -21.75 -0.22 10.88
C TRP A 138 -22.80 -0.35 11.98
N ARG A 139 -23.67 0.66 12.17
CA ARG A 139 -24.75 0.61 13.17
C ARG A 139 -25.71 -0.55 12.88
N ARG A 140 -26.11 -0.71 11.61
CA ARG A 140 -27.00 -1.80 11.18
C ARG A 140 -26.38 -3.19 11.38
N LEU A 141 -25.08 -3.33 11.16
CA LEU A 141 -24.33 -4.55 11.44
C LEU A 141 -24.27 -4.83 12.95
N LYS A 142 -24.06 -3.81 13.77
CA LYS A 142 -23.97 -3.97 15.23
C LYS A 142 -25.29 -4.38 15.88
N GLU A 143 -26.41 -3.93 15.32
CA GLU A 143 -27.76 -4.28 15.81
C GLU A 143 -28.08 -5.78 15.66
N ASP A 144 -27.54 -6.42 14.63
CA ASP A 144 -27.79 -7.82 14.31
C ASP A 144 -26.57 -8.38 13.58
N TRP A 145 -25.66 -8.95 14.37
CA TRP A 145 -24.40 -9.44 13.85
C TRP A 145 -24.61 -10.76 13.11
N GLY A 146 -24.45 -10.75 11.79
CA GLY A 146 -24.64 -11.92 10.93
C GLY A 146 -23.87 -11.81 9.63
N GLU A 147 -23.62 -12.96 8.99
CA GLU A 147 -22.78 -13.07 7.80
C GLU A 147 -23.27 -12.21 6.62
N GLU A 148 -24.58 -12.22 6.35
CA GLU A 148 -25.20 -11.42 5.27
C GLU A 148 -24.99 -9.92 5.49
N ARG A 149 -25.31 -9.40 6.68
CA ARG A 149 -25.11 -7.99 7.00
C ARG A 149 -23.64 -7.60 7.04
N PHE A 150 -22.78 -8.53 7.44
CA PHE A 150 -21.34 -8.31 7.44
C PHE A 150 -20.81 -8.18 6.01
N ASP A 151 -21.31 -9.00 5.07
CA ASP A 151 -20.94 -8.88 3.66
C ASP A 151 -21.44 -7.56 3.05
N ASP A 152 -22.68 -7.14 3.35
CA ASP A 152 -23.20 -5.83 2.95
C ASP A 152 -22.30 -4.67 3.45
N PHE A 153 -21.88 -4.75 4.72
CA PHE A 153 -20.93 -3.81 5.31
C PHE A 153 -19.59 -3.86 4.57
N ALA A 154 -19.01 -5.04 4.36
CA ALA A 154 -17.72 -5.21 3.69
C ALA A 154 -17.74 -4.69 2.25
N GLN A 155 -18.78 -5.00 1.48
CA GLN A 155 -19.01 -4.47 0.13
C GLN A 155 -19.13 -2.94 0.13
N THR A 156 -19.85 -2.36 1.09
CA THR A 156 -19.98 -0.90 1.21
C THR A 156 -18.63 -0.25 1.52
N ILE A 157 -17.85 -0.81 2.46
CA ILE A 157 -16.51 -0.30 2.80
C ILE A 157 -15.57 -0.38 1.60
N ARG A 158 -15.61 -1.46 0.80
CA ARG A 158 -14.84 -1.59 -0.44
C ARG A 158 -15.18 -0.49 -1.43
N ARG A 159 -16.48 -0.28 -1.70
CA ARG A 159 -16.97 0.74 -2.64
C ARG A 159 -16.59 2.16 -2.20
N LEU A 160 -16.72 2.43 -0.92
CA LEU A 160 -16.43 3.74 -0.33
C LEU A 160 -14.95 3.94 0.01
N GLU A 161 -14.12 2.91 -0.13
CA GLU A 161 -12.72 2.86 0.32
C GLU A 161 -12.51 3.34 1.77
N ALA A 162 -13.50 3.11 2.63
CA ALA A 162 -13.51 3.59 4.02
C ALA A 162 -12.72 2.64 4.97
N TRP A 163 -11.51 2.26 4.54
CA TRP A 163 -10.70 1.23 5.20
C TRP A 163 -10.27 1.61 6.62
N GLU A 164 -9.90 2.87 6.83
CA GLU A 164 -9.50 3.36 8.16
C GLU A 164 -10.66 3.28 9.14
N PHE A 165 -11.85 3.70 8.69
CA PHE A 165 -13.10 3.59 9.45
C PHE A 165 -13.36 2.13 9.85
N ALA A 166 -13.40 1.22 8.87
CA ALA A 166 -13.66 -0.20 9.11
C ALA A 166 -12.62 -0.81 10.06
N SER A 167 -11.33 -0.54 9.82
CA SER A 167 -10.26 -1.06 10.69
C SER A 167 -10.44 -0.64 12.14
N ARG A 168 -10.90 0.59 12.41
CA ARG A 168 -11.09 1.08 13.78
C ARG A 168 -12.29 0.41 14.43
N LYS A 169 -13.42 0.36 13.73
CA LYS A 169 -14.66 -0.23 14.25
C LYS A 169 -14.52 -1.73 14.52
N LEU A 170 -13.90 -2.46 13.60
CA LEU A 170 -13.63 -3.90 13.76
C LEU A 170 -12.65 -4.17 14.91
N ARG A 171 -11.60 -3.37 15.07
CA ARG A 171 -10.70 -3.48 16.24
C ARG A 171 -11.44 -3.26 17.55
N SER A 172 -12.33 -2.26 17.61
CA SER A 172 -13.17 -2.05 18.78
C SER A 172 -14.05 -3.26 19.08
N HIS A 173 -14.66 -3.86 18.05
CA HIS A 173 -15.51 -5.05 18.21
C HIS A 173 -14.72 -6.28 18.66
N LEU A 174 -13.53 -6.48 18.12
CA LEU A 174 -12.64 -7.61 18.49
C LEU A 174 -12.10 -7.52 19.92
N VAL A 175 -12.18 -6.36 20.58
CA VAL A 175 -11.90 -6.28 22.03
C VAL A 175 -12.96 -7.04 22.83
N GLU A 176 -14.22 -6.94 22.42
CA GLU A 176 -15.35 -7.61 23.08
C GLU A 176 -15.56 -9.03 22.55
N ASN A 177 -15.22 -9.28 21.28
CA ASN A 177 -15.44 -10.54 20.58
C ASN A 177 -14.12 -11.02 19.92
N PRO A 178 -13.13 -11.47 20.70
CA PRO A 178 -11.80 -11.78 20.19
C PRO A 178 -11.76 -12.95 19.21
N ASP A 179 -12.77 -13.82 19.23
CA ASP A 179 -12.86 -15.02 18.40
C ASP A 179 -13.76 -14.84 17.16
N ASP A 180 -14.15 -13.61 16.84
CA ASP A 180 -14.97 -13.31 15.66
C ASP A 180 -14.18 -13.45 14.36
N GLU A 181 -14.39 -14.59 13.69
CA GLU A 181 -13.70 -14.93 12.44
C GLU A 181 -14.12 -14.05 11.25
N LEU A 182 -15.33 -13.50 11.22
CA LEU A 182 -15.76 -12.57 10.17
C LEU A 182 -14.96 -11.26 10.27
N ALA A 183 -14.89 -10.70 11.47
CA ALA A 183 -14.13 -9.48 11.73
C ALA A 183 -12.62 -9.67 11.46
N LYS A 184 -12.04 -10.78 11.90
CA LYS A 184 -10.64 -11.13 11.58
C LYS A 184 -10.41 -11.31 10.09
N GLY A 185 -11.31 -12.02 9.40
CA GLY A 185 -11.24 -12.25 7.97
C GLY A 185 -11.18 -10.94 7.19
N PHE A 186 -12.04 -9.99 7.52
CA PHE A 186 -12.06 -8.69 6.84
C PHE A 186 -10.89 -7.79 7.22
N LEU A 187 -10.39 -7.84 8.46
CA LEU A 187 -9.13 -7.17 8.81
C LEU A 187 -7.93 -7.73 8.04
N ARG A 188 -7.91 -9.04 7.77
CA ARG A 188 -6.87 -9.67 6.93
C ARG A 188 -6.94 -9.15 5.49
N GLU A 189 -8.14 -8.97 4.95
CA GLU A 189 -8.34 -8.33 3.64
C GLU A 189 -7.82 -6.88 3.65
N ILE A 190 -8.14 -6.10 4.69
CA ILE A 190 -7.64 -4.73 4.84
C ILE A 190 -6.10 -4.71 4.90
N ALA A 191 -5.49 -5.64 5.63
CA ALA A 191 -4.02 -5.78 5.71
C ALA A 191 -3.40 -6.08 4.34
N ALA A 192 -3.99 -7.00 3.57
CA ALA A 192 -3.55 -7.32 2.21
C ALA A 192 -3.70 -6.11 1.27
N GLY A 193 -4.78 -5.34 1.41
CA GLY A 193 -5.00 -4.09 0.68
C GLY A 193 -3.94 -3.03 0.97
N LEU A 194 -3.57 -2.83 2.24
CA LEU A 194 -2.52 -1.89 2.66
C LEU A 194 -1.16 -2.23 2.04
N GLN A 195 -0.81 -3.51 1.92
CA GLN A 195 0.45 -3.94 1.30
C GLN A 195 0.55 -3.47 -0.16
N SER A 196 -0.51 -3.62 -0.95
CA SER A 196 -0.53 -3.17 -2.35
C SER A 196 -0.21 -1.67 -2.45
N ARG A 197 -0.80 -0.86 -1.56
CA ARG A 197 -0.62 0.59 -1.53
C ARG A 197 0.78 0.98 -1.06
N VAL A 198 1.29 0.32 -0.02
CA VAL A 198 2.64 0.58 0.51
C VAL A 198 3.72 0.13 -0.47
N MET A 199 3.54 -1.02 -1.15
CA MET A 199 4.47 -1.46 -2.19
C MET A 199 4.47 -0.53 -3.39
N VAL A 200 3.29 -0.08 -3.86
CA VAL A 200 3.21 0.92 -4.94
C VAL A 200 3.85 2.23 -4.52
N ALA A 201 3.57 2.72 -3.32
CA ALA A 201 4.17 3.94 -2.80
C ALA A 201 5.69 3.82 -2.64
N LYS A 202 6.20 2.67 -2.17
CA LYS A 202 7.64 2.39 -2.06
C LYS A 202 8.29 2.29 -3.44
N ALA A 203 7.65 1.61 -4.39
CA ALA A 203 8.13 1.50 -5.76
C ALA A 203 8.16 2.87 -6.45
N GLN A 204 7.13 3.71 -6.22
CA GLN A 204 7.08 5.07 -6.72
C GLN A 204 8.14 5.96 -6.06
N ALA A 205 8.37 5.81 -4.75
CA ALA A 205 9.42 6.52 -4.02
C ALA A 205 10.82 6.10 -4.49
N GLN A 206 11.04 4.81 -4.76
CA GLN A 206 12.29 4.28 -5.30
C GLN A 206 12.52 4.75 -6.75
N ALA A 207 11.49 4.73 -7.60
CA ALA A 207 11.56 5.26 -8.96
C ALA A 207 11.86 6.76 -8.96
N SER A 208 11.24 7.53 -8.05
CA SER A 208 11.50 8.96 -7.88
C SER A 208 12.93 9.19 -7.38
N ALA A 209 13.39 8.44 -6.38
CA ALA A 209 14.76 8.53 -5.87
C ALA A 209 15.81 8.21 -6.95
N ALA A 210 15.56 7.20 -7.79
CA ALA A 210 16.41 6.88 -8.93
C ALA A 210 16.46 8.04 -9.93
N GLN A 211 15.32 8.66 -10.26
CA GLN A 211 15.25 9.84 -11.12
C GLN A 211 15.97 11.06 -10.51
N PHE A 212 15.87 11.28 -9.20
CA PHE A 212 16.60 12.35 -8.51
C PHE A 212 18.11 12.09 -8.52
N SER A 213 18.55 10.83 -8.37
CA SER A 213 19.98 10.49 -8.45
C SER A 213 20.55 10.72 -9.86
N ASP A 214 19.83 10.32 -10.91
CA ASP A 214 20.27 10.53 -12.30
C ASP A 214 20.30 12.03 -12.65
N ALA A 215 19.28 12.78 -12.22
CA ALA A 215 19.23 14.23 -12.40
C ALA A 215 20.38 14.94 -11.68
N THR A 216 20.70 14.55 -10.43
CA THR A 216 21.80 15.16 -9.67
C THR A 216 23.17 14.79 -10.23
N GLU A 217 23.38 13.56 -10.73
CA GLU A 217 24.62 13.19 -11.43
C GLU A 217 24.81 13.98 -12.72
N LYS A 218 23.74 14.17 -13.50
CA LYS A 218 23.78 14.96 -14.73
C LYS A 218 24.10 16.43 -14.45
N VAL A 219 23.46 17.02 -13.43
CA VAL A 219 23.76 18.40 -12.99
C VAL A 219 25.20 18.50 -12.50
N ARG A 220 25.67 17.56 -11.68
CA ARG A 220 27.07 17.52 -11.20
C ARG A 220 28.05 17.47 -12.37
N ARG A 221 27.79 16.65 -13.38
CA ARG A 221 28.64 16.53 -14.58
C ARG A 221 28.68 17.84 -15.37
N VAL A 222 27.53 18.48 -15.57
CA VAL A 222 27.46 19.79 -16.26
C VAL A 222 28.21 20.86 -15.48
N LEU A 223 28.03 20.90 -14.15
CA LEU A 223 28.67 21.89 -13.29
C LEU A 223 30.20 21.73 -13.28
N LEU A 224 30.70 20.49 -13.27
CA LEU A 224 32.13 20.20 -13.43
C LEU A 224 32.66 20.67 -14.79
N TRP A 225 31.95 20.42 -15.89
CA TRP A 225 32.34 20.91 -17.22
C TRP A 225 32.39 22.43 -17.30
N VAL A 226 31.41 23.12 -16.72
CA VAL A 226 31.37 24.59 -16.68
C VAL A 226 32.56 25.14 -15.88
N VAL A 227 32.84 24.59 -14.70
CA VAL A 227 33.98 25.00 -13.87
C VAL A 227 35.30 24.74 -14.59
N SER A 228 35.48 23.56 -15.18
CA SER A 228 36.69 23.23 -15.96
C SER A 228 36.87 24.14 -17.17
N GLY A 229 35.79 24.45 -17.91
CA GLY A 229 35.83 25.37 -19.04
C GLY A 229 36.22 26.79 -18.61
N MET A 230 35.65 27.28 -17.50
CA MET A 230 36.01 28.57 -16.93
C MET A 230 37.50 28.65 -16.56
N TRP A 231 38.04 27.62 -15.90
CA TRP A 231 39.47 27.55 -15.57
C TRP A 231 40.35 27.51 -16.81
N ALA A 232 39.97 26.77 -17.86
CA ALA A 232 40.71 26.74 -19.11
C ALA A 232 40.79 28.14 -19.75
N VAL A 233 39.68 28.88 -19.77
CA VAL A 233 39.64 30.26 -20.29
C VAL A 233 40.55 31.18 -19.47
N ILE A 234 40.49 31.10 -18.15
CA ILE A 234 41.35 31.91 -17.25
C ILE A 234 42.84 31.61 -17.52
N ILE A 235 43.22 30.34 -17.65
CA ILE A 235 44.59 29.94 -17.92
C ILE A 235 45.06 30.48 -19.28
N VAL A 236 44.23 30.37 -20.32
CA VAL A 236 44.54 30.92 -21.64
C VAL A 236 44.74 32.44 -21.58
N LEU A 237 43.87 33.17 -20.87
CA LEU A 237 44.02 34.62 -20.69
C LEU A 237 45.31 34.98 -19.97
N ILE A 238 45.68 34.24 -18.92
CA ILE A 238 46.95 34.42 -18.20
C ILE A 238 48.14 34.17 -19.14
N LEU A 239 48.12 33.09 -19.92
CA LEU A 239 49.20 32.77 -20.85
C LEU A 239 49.38 33.87 -21.91
N VAL A 240 48.29 34.36 -22.50
CA VAL A 240 48.32 35.46 -23.47
C VAL A 240 48.84 36.74 -22.83
N TYR A 241 48.45 37.04 -21.59
CA TYR A 241 48.88 38.27 -20.91
C TYR A 241 50.38 38.27 -20.53
N TYR A 242 50.92 37.12 -20.12
CA TYR A 242 52.31 37.05 -19.65
C TYR A 242 53.34 36.67 -20.71
N PHE A 243 52.92 35.96 -21.78
CA PHE A 243 53.83 35.47 -22.81
C PHE A 243 53.53 36.00 -24.22
N GLY A 244 52.47 36.79 -24.39
CA GLY A 244 52.08 37.44 -25.64
C GLY A 244 52.60 38.86 -25.80
#